data_AF-A0A133VNQ7-F1
#
_entry.id   AF-A0A133VNQ7-F1
#
_cell.length_a   1.000
_cell.length_b   1.000
_cell.length_c   1.000
_cell.angle_alpha   90.00
_cell.angle_beta   90.00
_cell.angle_gamma   90.00
#
_symmetry.space_group_name_H-M   'P 1'
#
loop_
_entity.id
_entity.type
_entity.pdbx_description
1 polymer ?
#
loop_
_entity_poly.entity_id
_entity_poly.type
_entity_poly.pdbx_seq_one_letter_code
_entity_poly.pdbx_strand_id
1 'polypeptide(L)'
;MPKQKMGEDLEDLVSKAVRPDQRLKAEDLVASELATAILSEPLSKIRHTCEALMLLDESERKSANITEEEVKESEKIYTLTATLRNAFIDKFTDSYGNVIERSATIPWPFERKEVEEWLDWSNYPIWKIYVESGREKERVLKKARELHDEGKPLESLYHVAEYRVTIDTLNRLKVQFVNYAMPRTAKLLKKIISLVSSSSFQEALKRLKGGSYGSQRQG
;
A
#
# COMPACT_ATOMS: atom_id res chain seq x y z
N MET A 1 -39.19 35.81 -25.62
CA MET A 1 -37.98 35.51 -24.84
C MET A 1 -37.57 34.07 -25.09
N PRO A 2 -36.45 33.81 -25.78
CA PRO A 2 -35.70 32.56 -25.62
C PRO A 2 -34.19 32.87 -25.58
N LYS A 3 -33.66 33.25 -24.42
CA LYS A 3 -32.21 33.46 -24.22
C LYS A 3 -31.60 32.52 -23.16
N GLN A 4 -32.42 31.81 -22.38
CA GLN A 4 -31.94 30.94 -21.29
C GLN A 4 -31.54 29.54 -21.75
N LYS A 5 -32.29 28.88 -22.65
CA LYS A 5 -31.96 27.52 -23.11
C LYS A 5 -30.63 27.42 -23.88
N MET A 6 -30.24 28.47 -24.59
CA MET A 6 -29.02 28.47 -25.41
C MET A 6 -27.75 28.60 -24.57
N GLY A 7 -27.84 29.09 -23.33
CA GLY A 7 -26.70 29.18 -22.41
C GLY A 7 -26.37 27.84 -21.76
N GLU A 8 -27.40 27.10 -21.32
CA GLU A 8 -27.25 25.77 -20.71
C GLU A 8 -26.73 24.73 -21.73
N ASP A 9 -27.24 24.74 -22.97
CA ASP A 9 -26.76 23.83 -24.02
C ASP A 9 -25.31 24.13 -24.44
N LEU A 10 -24.86 25.39 -24.34
CA LEU A 10 -23.49 25.79 -24.65
C LEU A 10 -22.52 25.45 -23.52
N GLU A 11 -22.93 25.63 -22.26
CA GLU A 11 -22.15 25.19 -21.09
C GLU A 11 -22.02 23.66 -21.03
N ASP A 12 -23.06 22.92 -21.41
CA ASP A 12 -23.05 21.46 -21.46
C ASP A 12 -22.25 20.92 -22.66
N LEU A 13 -22.20 21.66 -23.78
CA LEU A 13 -21.30 21.36 -24.90
C LEU A 13 -19.84 21.69 -24.57
N VAL A 14 -19.58 22.81 -23.88
CA VAL A 14 -18.23 23.21 -23.47
C VAL A 14 -17.70 22.28 -22.37
N SER A 15 -18.54 21.83 -21.43
CA SER A 15 -18.17 20.83 -20.42
C SER A 15 -17.81 19.48 -21.04
N LYS A 16 -18.50 19.08 -22.13
CA LYS A 16 -18.22 17.88 -22.92
C LYS A 16 -17.00 18.04 -23.85
N ALA A 17 -16.73 19.24 -24.35
CA ALA A 17 -15.62 19.51 -25.27
C ALA A 17 -14.27 19.76 -24.57
N VAL A 18 -14.26 20.24 -23.32
CA VAL A 18 -13.02 20.60 -22.60
C VAL A 18 -12.37 19.39 -21.90
N ARG A 19 -13.03 18.23 -21.80
CA ARG A 19 -12.55 17.08 -21.01
C ARG A 19 -12.12 15.77 -21.73
N PRO A 20 -11.93 15.66 -23.05
CA PRO A 20 -11.32 14.46 -23.63
C PRO A 20 -9.85 14.29 -23.21
N ASP A 21 -9.04 15.34 -23.31
CA ASP A 21 -7.57 15.26 -23.13
C ASP A 21 -7.14 15.07 -21.67
N GLN A 22 -7.88 15.63 -20.71
CA GLN A 22 -7.60 15.40 -19.28
C GLN A 22 -8.07 14.03 -18.81
N ARG A 23 -9.19 13.54 -19.34
CA ARG A 23 -9.73 12.22 -19.01
C ARG A 23 -8.88 11.10 -19.57
N LEU A 24 -8.40 11.24 -20.81
CA LEU A 24 -7.43 10.31 -21.40
C LEU A 24 -6.15 10.22 -20.54
N LYS A 25 -5.67 11.36 -20.00
CA LYS A 25 -4.52 11.36 -19.08
C LYS A 25 -4.79 10.67 -17.74
N ALA A 26 -5.97 10.88 -17.15
CA ALA A 26 -6.34 10.24 -15.88
C ALA A 26 -6.53 8.73 -16.05
N GLU A 27 -7.24 8.30 -17.10
CA GLU A 27 -7.41 6.89 -17.46
C GLU A 27 -6.07 6.22 -17.73
N ASP A 28 -5.16 6.88 -18.46
CA ASP A 28 -3.82 6.35 -18.72
C ASP A 28 -2.98 6.18 -17.45
N LEU A 29 -3.12 7.07 -16.47
CA LEU A 29 -2.47 6.93 -15.16
C LEU A 29 -3.04 5.73 -14.40
N VAL A 30 -4.36 5.59 -14.33
CA VAL A 30 -5.01 4.42 -13.72
C VAL A 30 -4.56 3.14 -14.43
N ALA A 31 -4.56 3.12 -15.77
CA ALA A 31 -4.09 2.00 -16.57
C ALA A 31 -2.64 1.63 -16.27
N SER A 32 -1.76 2.63 -16.11
CA SER A 32 -0.36 2.45 -15.73
C SER A 32 -0.20 1.82 -14.34
N GLU A 33 -0.95 2.31 -13.36
CA GLU A 33 -0.96 1.75 -12.00
C GLU A 33 -1.45 0.29 -12.00
N LEU A 34 -2.55 -0.01 -12.69
CA LEU A 34 -3.07 -1.38 -12.79
C LEU A 34 -2.09 -2.32 -13.51
N ALA A 35 -1.49 -1.87 -14.60
CA ALA A 35 -0.51 -2.64 -15.36
C ALA A 35 0.73 -2.95 -14.49
N THR A 36 1.20 -1.96 -13.72
CA THR A 36 2.31 -2.13 -12.78
C THR A 36 1.93 -3.07 -11.65
N ALA A 37 0.71 -2.97 -11.11
CA ALA A 37 0.20 -3.84 -10.06
C ALA A 37 0.26 -5.32 -10.48
N ILE A 38 -0.20 -5.65 -11.69
CA ILE A 38 -0.26 -7.04 -12.19
C ILE A 38 1.12 -7.69 -12.27
N LEU A 39 2.14 -6.92 -12.68
CA LEU A 39 3.52 -7.39 -12.86
C LEU A 39 4.36 -7.33 -11.57
N SER A 40 3.82 -6.78 -10.49
CA SER A 40 4.55 -6.50 -9.26
C SER A 40 4.47 -7.61 -8.21
N GLU A 41 5.49 -7.64 -7.35
CA GLU A 41 5.50 -8.37 -6.08
C GLU A 41 4.33 -7.97 -5.17
N PRO A 42 3.90 -8.83 -4.22
CA PRO A 42 2.64 -8.66 -3.49
C PRO A 42 2.40 -7.29 -2.84
N LEU A 43 3.38 -6.74 -2.10
CA LEU A 43 3.23 -5.42 -1.46
C LEU A 43 3.16 -4.29 -2.50
N SER A 44 3.93 -4.38 -3.58
CA SER A 44 3.88 -3.39 -4.67
C SER A 44 2.55 -3.48 -5.41
N LYS A 45 2.01 -4.68 -5.65
CA LYS A 45 0.68 -4.90 -6.22
C LYS A 45 -0.44 -4.28 -5.38
N ILE A 46 -0.39 -4.50 -4.06
CA ILE A 46 -1.31 -3.87 -3.11
C ILE A 46 -1.23 -2.34 -3.23
N ARG A 47 -0.02 -1.77 -3.18
CA ARG A 47 0.20 -0.32 -3.28
C ARG A 47 -0.39 0.25 -4.57
N HIS A 48 0.02 -0.28 -5.71
CA HIS A 48 -0.40 0.21 -7.03
C HIS A 48 -1.91 0.10 -7.25
N THR A 49 -2.55 -0.94 -6.69
CA THR A 49 -4.01 -1.05 -6.74
C THR A 49 -4.70 0.05 -5.91
N CYS A 50 -4.15 0.38 -4.74
CA CYS A 50 -4.68 1.47 -3.91
C CYS A 50 -4.42 2.85 -4.57
N GLU A 51 -3.24 3.05 -5.18
CA GLU A 51 -2.89 4.26 -5.93
C GLU A 51 -3.85 4.46 -7.12
N ALA A 52 -4.15 3.38 -7.85
CA ALA A 52 -5.16 3.40 -8.92
C ALA A 52 -6.55 3.83 -8.41
N LEU A 53 -6.96 3.37 -7.22
CA LEU A 53 -8.23 3.79 -6.61
C LEU A 53 -8.22 5.28 -6.22
N MET A 54 -7.12 5.76 -5.65
CA MET A 54 -6.97 7.16 -5.22
C MET A 54 -7.02 8.15 -6.39
N LEU A 55 -6.64 7.71 -7.60
CA LEU A 55 -6.74 8.49 -8.83
C LEU A 55 -8.18 8.64 -9.35
N LEU A 56 -9.10 7.77 -8.95
CA LEU A 56 -10.50 7.84 -9.38
C LEU A 56 -11.25 8.96 -8.66
N ASP A 57 -12.08 9.68 -9.39
CA ASP A 57 -13.03 10.63 -8.79
C ASP A 57 -14.27 9.91 -8.21
N GLU A 58 -15.11 10.65 -7.48
CA GLU A 58 -16.30 10.10 -6.83
C GLU A 58 -17.30 9.48 -7.84
N SER A 59 -17.42 10.05 -9.03
CA SER A 59 -18.32 9.56 -10.08
C SER A 59 -17.84 8.23 -10.66
N GLU A 60 -16.52 8.09 -10.86
CA GLU A 60 -15.87 6.88 -11.32
C GLU A 60 -15.98 5.77 -10.28
N ARG A 61 -15.72 6.07 -9.00
CA ARG A 61 -15.89 5.12 -7.88
C ARG A 61 -17.32 4.61 -7.80
N LYS A 62 -18.31 5.51 -7.91
CA LYS A 62 -19.74 5.14 -7.94
C LYS A 62 -20.07 4.26 -9.14
N SER A 63 -19.53 4.56 -10.32
CA SER A 63 -19.76 3.76 -11.54
C SER A 63 -19.18 2.34 -11.44
N ALA A 64 -18.07 2.16 -10.71
CA ALA A 64 -17.48 0.86 -10.40
C ALA A 64 -18.08 0.17 -9.16
N ASN A 65 -19.13 0.75 -8.56
CA ASN A 65 -19.78 0.25 -7.36
C ASN A 65 -18.79 0.08 -6.18
N ILE A 66 -17.89 1.05 -6.02
CA ILE A 66 -16.94 1.15 -4.91
C ILE A 66 -17.56 2.00 -3.81
N THR A 67 -17.61 1.46 -2.60
CA THR A 67 -18.22 2.10 -1.43
C THR A 67 -17.23 2.99 -0.68
N GLU A 68 -17.74 3.94 0.12
CA GLU A 68 -16.89 4.77 1.01
C GLU A 68 -16.12 3.94 2.04
N GLU A 69 -16.70 2.82 2.51
CA GLU A 69 -16.03 1.87 3.39
C GLU A 69 -14.78 1.27 2.71
N GLU A 70 -14.92 0.84 1.44
CA GLU A 70 -13.82 0.30 0.64
C GLU A 70 -12.74 1.34 0.36
N VAL A 71 -13.11 2.61 0.18
CA VAL A 71 -12.15 3.72 0.02
C VAL A 71 -11.33 3.90 1.30
N LYS A 72 -11.99 4.02 2.46
CA LYS A 72 -11.33 4.16 3.77
C LYS A 72 -10.44 2.96 4.10
N GLU A 73 -10.93 1.75 3.83
CA GLU A 73 -10.15 0.53 4.01
C GLU A 73 -8.91 0.52 3.10
N SER A 74 -9.05 0.97 1.85
CA SER A 74 -7.94 1.08 0.91
C SER A 74 -6.91 2.13 1.33
N GLU A 75 -7.32 3.25 1.92
CA GLU A 75 -6.41 4.28 2.46
C GLU A 75 -5.58 3.73 3.63
N LYS A 76 -6.23 3.01 4.56
CA LYS A 76 -5.55 2.30 5.66
C LYS A 76 -4.56 1.27 5.11
N ILE A 77 -4.97 0.45 4.14
CA ILE A 77 -4.12 -0.55 3.50
C ILE A 77 -2.93 0.11 2.78
N TYR A 78 -3.15 1.17 2.03
CA TYR A 78 -2.08 1.91 1.36
C TYR A 78 -1.03 2.41 2.36
N THR A 79 -1.49 3.06 3.42
CA THR A 79 -0.63 3.63 4.45
C THR A 79 0.22 2.56 5.14
N LEU A 80 -0.40 1.45 5.56
CA LEU A 80 0.31 0.31 6.14
C LEU A 80 1.29 -0.34 5.16
N THR A 81 0.92 -0.44 3.87
CA THR A 81 1.82 -0.94 2.83
C THR A 81 3.06 -0.07 2.71
N ALA A 82 2.90 1.26 2.71
CA ALA A 82 4.00 2.20 2.67
C ALA A 82 4.90 2.08 3.91
N THR A 83 4.31 2.01 5.11
CA THR A 83 5.04 1.81 6.37
C THR A 83 5.87 0.53 6.35
N LEU A 84 5.29 -0.61 5.97
CA LEU A 84 6.00 -1.91 5.99
C LEU A 84 7.10 -1.98 4.91
N ARG A 85 6.94 -1.28 3.79
CA ARG A 85 7.96 -1.18 2.75
C ARG A 85 9.12 -0.28 3.16
N ASN A 86 8.80 0.80 3.89
CA ASN A 86 9.77 1.80 4.34
C ASN A 86 10.27 1.54 5.77
N ALA A 87 10.10 0.31 6.30
CA ALA A 87 10.70 -0.08 7.56
C ALA A 87 12.23 0.15 7.50
N PHE A 88 12.79 0.77 8.54
CA PHE A 88 14.21 1.08 8.60
C PHE A 88 14.99 -0.21 8.88
N ILE A 89 15.82 -0.65 7.93
CA ILE A 89 16.64 -1.87 8.05
C ILE A 89 18.05 -1.50 8.49
N ASP A 90 18.44 -2.01 9.66
CA ASP A 90 19.80 -1.91 10.18
C ASP A 90 20.70 -2.97 9.53
N LYS A 91 21.81 -2.53 8.94
CA LYS A 91 22.74 -3.35 8.16
C LYS A 91 24.14 -3.25 8.74
N PHE A 92 24.84 -4.37 8.80
CA PHE A 92 26.26 -4.40 9.16
C PHE A 92 27.06 -5.18 8.13
N THR A 93 28.35 -4.86 8.03
CA THR A 93 29.29 -5.60 7.19
C THR A 93 30.02 -6.62 8.06
N ASP A 94 29.97 -7.90 7.68
CA ASP A 94 30.71 -8.95 8.37
C ASP A 94 32.23 -8.89 8.06
N SER A 95 33.00 -9.77 8.70
CA SER A 95 34.46 -9.87 8.50
C SER A 95 34.88 -10.26 7.08
N TYR A 96 33.95 -10.72 6.25
CA TYR A 96 34.17 -11.13 4.86
C TYR A 96 33.68 -10.09 3.85
N GLY A 97 33.19 -8.94 4.32
CA GLY A 97 32.67 -7.87 3.46
C GLY A 97 31.21 -8.04 3.06
N ASN A 98 30.47 -9.03 3.60
CA ASN A 98 29.06 -9.21 3.28
C ASN A 98 28.18 -8.26 4.09
N VAL A 99 27.21 -7.63 3.43
CA VAL A 99 26.19 -6.81 4.09
C VAL A 99 25.06 -7.71 4.60
N ILE A 100 24.88 -7.75 5.91
CA ILE A 100 23.86 -8.56 6.59
C ILE A 100 22.81 -7.64 7.21
N GLU A 101 21.54 -7.92 6.92
CA GLU A 101 20.39 -7.26 7.55
C GLU A 101 20.17 -7.85 8.93
N ARG A 102 20.29 -7.01 9.97
CA ARG A 102 20.30 -7.47 11.37
C ARG A 102 18.95 -7.32 12.03
N SER A 103 18.33 -6.17 11.81
CA SER A 103 17.11 -5.77 12.49
C SER A 103 16.35 -4.71 11.72
N ALA A 104 15.11 -4.47 12.11
CA ALA A 104 14.29 -3.42 11.53
C ALA A 104 13.51 -2.64 12.60
N THR A 105 13.28 -1.36 12.32
CA THR A 105 12.34 -0.51 13.08
C THR A 105 11.16 -0.18 12.16
N ILE A 106 9.94 -0.29 12.69
CA ILE A 106 8.72 -0.04 11.91
C ILE A 106 8.14 1.30 12.36
N PRO A 107 8.14 2.34 11.50
CA PRO A 107 7.59 3.65 11.84
C PRO A 107 6.06 3.63 11.65
N TRP A 108 5.34 3.11 12.66
CA TRP A 108 3.88 3.04 12.61
C TRP A 108 3.26 4.43 12.35
N PRO A 109 2.27 4.54 11.44
CA PRO A 109 1.67 5.82 11.06
C PRO A 109 0.58 6.29 12.04
N PHE A 110 0.52 5.70 13.23
CA PHE A 110 -0.56 5.87 14.21
C PHE A 110 -0.01 5.86 15.63
N GLU A 111 -0.77 6.44 16.56
CA GLU A 111 -0.44 6.47 17.98
C GLU A 111 -0.81 5.14 18.67
N ARG A 112 -0.19 4.86 19.81
CA ARG A 112 -0.45 3.65 20.60
C ARG A 112 -1.94 3.39 20.90
N LYS A 113 -2.74 4.43 21.09
CA LYS A 113 -4.19 4.30 21.38
C LYS A 113 -5.00 3.76 20.20
N GLU A 114 -4.46 3.84 18.99
CA GLU A 114 -5.11 3.44 17.73
C GLU A 114 -4.67 2.04 17.27
N VAL A 115 -3.82 1.37 18.04
CA VAL A 115 -3.21 0.07 17.69
C VAL A 115 -4.23 -1.00 17.30
N GLU A 116 -5.32 -1.11 18.06
CA GLU A 116 -6.38 -2.10 17.80
C GLU A 116 -7.07 -1.85 16.46
N GLU A 117 -7.30 -0.59 16.11
CA GLU A 117 -7.88 -0.20 14.82
C GLU A 117 -6.91 -0.51 13.69
N TRP A 118 -5.63 -0.19 13.84
CA TRP A 118 -4.66 -0.27 12.73
C TRP A 118 -4.07 -1.66 12.51
N LEU A 119 -3.99 -2.49 13.56
CA LEU A 119 -3.35 -3.80 13.54
C LEU A 119 -4.33 -4.97 13.73
N ASP A 120 -5.62 -4.74 13.52
CA ASP A 120 -6.71 -5.74 13.51
C ASP A 120 -6.47 -6.95 12.58
N TRP A 121 -5.61 -6.79 11.58
CA TRP A 121 -5.18 -7.82 10.65
C TRP A 121 -4.03 -8.69 11.16
N SER A 122 -3.28 -8.20 12.14
CA SER A 122 -2.09 -8.90 12.62
C SER A 122 -2.53 -10.01 13.57
N ASN A 123 -2.15 -11.23 13.22
CA ASN A 123 -2.27 -12.34 14.15
C ASN A 123 -1.02 -12.38 15.00
N TYR A 124 -1.17 -12.69 16.29
CA TYR A 124 -0.04 -12.81 17.20
C TYR A 124 0.67 -14.17 17.04
N PRO A 125 1.91 -14.17 16.56
CA PRO A 125 2.90 -15.15 16.99
C PRO A 125 4.04 -14.46 17.73
N ILE A 126 4.69 -15.20 18.62
CA ILE A 126 5.87 -14.80 19.38
C ILE A 126 6.84 -14.00 18.49
N TRP A 127 6.94 -12.70 18.75
CA TRP A 127 7.80 -11.78 18.00
C TRP A 127 9.24 -11.89 18.50
N LYS A 128 10.18 -12.06 17.57
CA LYS A 128 11.60 -12.03 17.90
C LYS A 128 12.06 -10.57 17.87
N ILE A 129 12.65 -10.13 18.97
CA ILE A 129 13.22 -8.79 19.10
C ILE A 129 14.73 -8.83 18.94
N TYR A 130 15.27 -7.74 18.42
CA TYR A 130 16.69 -7.52 18.29
C TYR A 130 17.13 -6.43 19.28
N VAL A 131 18.00 -6.74 20.25
CA VAL A 131 18.52 -5.76 21.20
C VAL A 131 19.98 -6.09 21.51
N GLU A 132 20.84 -5.08 21.47
CA GLU A 132 22.31 -5.23 21.62
C GLU A 132 22.75 -5.49 23.07
N SER A 133 21.95 -5.07 24.07
CA SER A 133 22.29 -5.20 25.50
C SER A 133 21.27 -6.05 26.27
N GLY A 134 21.75 -6.88 27.21
CA GLY A 134 20.91 -7.82 27.95
C GLY A 134 19.84 -7.17 28.83
N ARG A 135 20.16 -6.06 29.53
CA ARG A 135 19.23 -5.41 30.47
C ARG A 135 18.08 -4.69 29.76
N GLU A 136 18.37 -4.01 28.65
CA GLU A 136 17.33 -3.34 27.88
C GLU A 136 16.44 -4.35 27.16
N LYS A 137 17.04 -5.42 26.61
CA LYS A 137 16.31 -6.54 26.00
C LYS A 137 15.32 -7.15 26.99
N GLU A 138 15.79 -7.42 28.20
CA GLU A 138 14.98 -8.01 29.25
C GLU A 138 13.84 -7.09 29.67
N ARG A 139 14.10 -5.77 29.80
CA ARG A 139 13.05 -4.79 30.11
C ARG A 139 11.97 -4.73 29.02
N VAL A 140 12.35 -4.65 27.75
CA VAL A 140 11.40 -4.58 26.62
C VAL A 140 10.61 -5.89 26.50
N LEU A 141 11.27 -7.05 26.58
CA LEU A 141 10.59 -8.34 26.55
C LEU A 141 9.67 -8.55 27.74
N LYS A 142 10.08 -8.11 28.94
CA LYS A 142 9.25 -8.19 30.13
C LYS A 142 7.99 -7.37 29.95
N LYS A 143 8.11 -6.11 29.51
CA LYS A 143 6.93 -5.26 29.30
C LYS A 143 6.02 -5.78 28.18
N ALA A 144 6.60 -6.28 27.09
CA ALA A 144 5.85 -6.90 26.01
C ALA A 144 5.05 -8.13 26.51
N ARG A 145 5.66 -8.99 27.34
CA ARG A 145 4.99 -10.13 27.96
C ARG A 145 3.88 -9.70 28.91
N GLU A 146 4.13 -8.70 29.77
CA GLU A 146 3.09 -8.15 30.65
C GLU A 146 1.87 -7.67 29.86
N LEU A 147 2.07 -6.87 28.79
CA LEU A 147 0.99 -6.40 27.93
C LEU A 147 0.23 -7.58 27.28
N HIS A 148 0.96 -8.59 26.85
CA HIS A 148 0.34 -9.80 26.29
C HIS A 148 -0.51 -10.54 27.33
N ASP A 149 0.02 -10.75 28.53
CA ASP A 149 -0.66 -11.47 29.61
C ASP A 149 -1.87 -10.67 30.17
N GLU A 150 -1.86 -9.35 30.01
CA GLU A 150 -3.00 -8.45 30.23
C GLU A 150 -4.07 -8.52 29.11
N GLY A 151 -3.87 -9.35 28.08
CA GLY A 151 -4.79 -9.48 26.95
C GLY A 151 -4.63 -8.39 25.88
N LYS A 152 -3.47 -7.73 25.81
CA LYS A 152 -3.16 -6.64 24.87
C LYS A 152 -2.02 -7.00 23.90
N PRO A 153 -2.20 -8.05 23.06
CA PRO A 153 -1.14 -8.56 22.19
C PRO A 153 -0.71 -7.56 21.10
N LEU A 154 -1.61 -6.70 20.63
CA LEU A 154 -1.30 -5.68 19.63
C LEU A 154 -0.50 -4.53 20.23
N GLU A 155 -0.84 -4.09 21.45
CA GLU A 155 0.00 -3.12 22.19
C GLU A 155 1.40 -3.71 22.46
N SER A 156 1.50 -5.01 22.73
CA SER A 156 2.78 -5.70 22.85
C SER A 156 3.59 -5.65 21.56
N LEU A 157 2.97 -5.86 20.40
CA LEU A 157 3.63 -5.74 19.09
C LEU A 157 4.11 -4.31 18.84
N TYR A 158 3.25 -3.33 19.06
CA TYR A 158 3.58 -1.91 18.90
C TYR A 158 4.81 -1.55 19.73
N HIS A 159 4.79 -1.89 21.03
CA HIS A 159 5.89 -1.64 21.95
C HIS A 159 7.21 -2.25 21.48
N VAL A 160 7.18 -3.49 20.98
CA VAL A 160 8.37 -4.17 20.48
C VAL A 160 8.91 -3.53 19.20
N ALA A 161 8.01 -3.10 18.30
CA ALA A 161 8.35 -2.51 17.02
C ALA A 161 8.93 -1.09 17.11
N GLU A 162 8.65 -0.35 18.21
CA GLU A 162 9.28 0.94 18.52
C GLU A 162 10.79 0.83 18.76
N TYR A 163 11.28 -0.33 19.21
CA TYR A 163 12.71 -0.57 19.38
C TYR A 163 13.30 -1.12 18.07
N ARG A 164 13.55 -2.43 18.02
CA ARG A 164 14.04 -3.14 16.84
C ARG A 164 13.52 -4.57 16.86
N VAL A 165 12.87 -4.97 15.77
CA VAL A 165 12.47 -6.35 15.51
C VAL A 165 13.54 -7.05 14.68
N THR A 166 13.57 -8.38 14.71
CA THR A 166 14.40 -9.12 13.75
C THR A 166 13.82 -9.01 12.33
N ILE A 167 14.65 -9.25 11.32
CA ILE A 167 14.20 -9.31 9.92
C ILE A 167 13.14 -10.42 9.73
N ASP A 168 13.26 -11.55 10.41
CA ASP A 168 12.23 -12.61 10.44
C ASP A 168 10.87 -12.06 10.87
N THR A 169 10.83 -11.25 11.93
CA THR A 169 9.60 -10.66 12.47
C THR A 169 9.01 -9.68 11.46
N LEU A 170 9.81 -8.80 10.86
CA LEU A 170 9.35 -7.89 9.81
C LEU A 170 8.77 -8.67 8.61
N ASN A 171 9.46 -9.70 8.13
CA ASN A 171 8.99 -10.49 7.00
C ASN A 171 7.71 -11.25 7.33
N ARG A 172 7.56 -11.74 8.56
CA ARG A 172 6.31 -12.35 9.01
C ARG A 172 5.15 -11.35 9.03
N LEU A 173 5.36 -10.14 9.53
CA LEU A 173 4.36 -9.07 9.50
C LEU A 173 3.95 -8.73 8.06
N LYS A 174 4.93 -8.61 7.15
CA LYS A 174 4.66 -8.41 5.71
C LYS A 174 3.79 -9.52 5.13
N VAL A 175 4.06 -10.79 5.44
CA VAL A 175 3.26 -11.93 4.97
C VAL A 175 1.85 -11.90 5.53
N GLN A 176 1.68 -11.67 6.83
CA GLN A 176 0.35 -11.56 7.44
C GLN A 176 -0.46 -10.41 6.83
N PHE A 177 0.18 -9.25 6.68
CA PHE A 177 -0.43 -8.10 6.04
C PHE A 177 -0.84 -8.39 4.59
N VAL A 178 0.02 -9.05 3.81
CA VAL A 178 -0.33 -9.47 2.44
C VAL A 178 -1.53 -10.41 2.44
N ASN A 179 -1.59 -11.39 3.35
CA ASN A 179 -2.72 -12.32 3.44
C ASN A 179 -4.03 -11.60 3.78
N TYR A 180 -3.96 -10.53 4.58
CA TYR A 180 -5.11 -9.68 4.90
C TYR A 180 -5.51 -8.76 3.73
N ALA A 181 -4.55 -8.03 3.16
CA ALA A 181 -4.80 -6.93 2.23
C ALA A 181 -5.02 -7.42 0.79
N MET A 182 -4.31 -8.46 0.35
CA MET A 182 -4.37 -8.93 -1.04
C MET A 182 -5.77 -9.35 -1.49
N PRO A 183 -6.57 -10.09 -0.71
CA PRO A 183 -7.94 -10.43 -1.12
C PRO A 183 -8.85 -9.21 -1.29
N ARG A 184 -8.63 -8.16 -0.49
CA ARG A 184 -9.40 -6.90 -0.53
C ARG A 184 -9.00 -6.06 -1.74
N THR A 185 -7.70 -5.86 -1.94
CA THR A 185 -7.20 -5.13 -3.10
C THR A 185 -7.47 -5.88 -4.39
N ALA A 186 -7.45 -7.21 -4.42
CA ALA A 186 -7.84 -7.98 -5.61
C ALA A 186 -9.31 -7.76 -6.00
N LYS A 187 -10.22 -7.53 -5.04
CA LYS A 187 -11.61 -7.14 -5.34
C LYS A 187 -11.65 -5.74 -5.95
N LEU A 188 -10.93 -4.78 -5.38
CA LEU A 188 -10.81 -3.42 -5.91
C LEU A 188 -10.22 -3.42 -7.32
N LEU A 189 -9.15 -4.17 -7.56
CA LEU A 189 -8.52 -4.32 -8.86
C LEU A 189 -9.53 -4.73 -9.95
N LYS A 190 -10.40 -5.71 -9.64
CA LYS A 190 -11.46 -6.16 -10.56
C LYS A 190 -12.51 -5.09 -10.84
N LYS A 191 -12.83 -4.25 -9.85
CA LYS A 191 -13.75 -3.13 -10.03
C LYS A 191 -13.12 -2.02 -10.88
N ILE A 192 -11.90 -1.61 -10.53
CA ILE A 192 -11.17 -0.51 -11.19
C ILE A 192 -10.83 -0.87 -12.64
N ILE A 193 -10.40 -2.11 -12.93
CA ILE A 193 -10.06 -2.51 -14.31
C ILE A 193 -11.26 -2.43 -15.27
N SER A 194 -12.50 -2.45 -14.75
CA SER A 194 -13.70 -2.31 -15.59
C SER A 194 -13.93 -0.87 -16.08
N LEU A 195 -13.25 0.11 -15.48
CA LEU A 195 -13.32 1.52 -15.84
C LEU A 195 -12.30 1.92 -16.91
N VAL A 196 -11.31 1.07 -17.18
CA VAL A 196 -10.20 1.37 -18.08
C VAL A 196 -10.43 0.67 -19.42
N SER A 197 -10.24 1.40 -20.52
CA SER A 197 -10.30 0.82 -21.85
C SER A 197 -9.18 -0.20 -22.09
N SER A 198 -9.49 -1.25 -22.83
CA SER A 198 -8.51 -2.26 -23.24
C SER A 198 -7.33 -1.63 -23.98
N SER A 199 -7.54 -0.55 -24.74
CA SER A 199 -6.48 0.19 -25.44
C SER A 199 -5.48 0.81 -24.47
N SER A 200 -5.93 1.63 -23.51
CA SER A 200 -5.06 2.29 -22.54
C SER A 200 -4.30 1.27 -21.69
N PHE A 201 -4.97 0.19 -21.27
CA PHE A 201 -4.33 -0.88 -20.52
C PHE A 201 -3.24 -1.62 -21.33
N GLN A 202 -3.49 -1.94 -22.61
CA GLN A 202 -2.50 -2.57 -23.47
C GLN A 202 -1.32 -1.64 -23.78
N GLU A 203 -1.56 -0.35 -23.94
CA GLU A 203 -0.49 0.64 -24.10
C GLU A 203 0.40 0.72 -22.85
N ALA A 204 -0.20 0.78 -21.66
CA ALA A 204 0.53 0.75 -20.40
C ALA A 204 1.41 -0.51 -20.28
N LEU A 205 0.85 -1.69 -20.57
CA LEU A 205 1.61 -2.95 -20.56
C LEU A 205 2.76 -2.96 -21.58
N LYS A 206 2.54 -2.42 -22.78
CA LYS A 206 3.60 -2.29 -23.80
C LYS A 206 4.73 -1.38 -23.34
N ARG A 207 4.41 -0.23 -22.73
CA ARG A 207 5.40 0.70 -22.17
C ARG A 207 6.27 0.02 -21.11
N LEU A 208 5.64 -0.73 -20.19
CA LEU A 208 6.35 -1.45 -19.13
C LEU A 208 7.24 -2.58 -19.67
N LYS A 209 6.75 -3.37 -20.63
CA LYS A 209 7.53 -4.47 -21.25
C LYS A 209 8.63 -3.97 -22.17
N GLY A 210 8.40 -2.87 -22.90
CA GLY A 210 9.37 -2.23 -23.79
C GLY A 210 10.50 -1.52 -23.03
N GLY A 211 10.21 -0.99 -21.84
CA GLY A 211 11.22 -0.40 -20.95
C GLY A 211 12.26 -1.40 -20.41
N SER A 212 11.87 -2.66 -20.21
CA SER A 212 12.81 -3.71 -19.74
C SER A 212 13.86 -4.13 -20.78
N TYR A 213 13.62 -3.94 -22.09
CA TYR A 213 14.60 -4.28 -23.14
C TYR A 213 15.62 -3.15 -23.42
N GLY A 214 15.37 -1.93 -22.96
CA GLY A 214 16.28 -0.78 -23.15
C GLY A 214 17.43 -0.70 -22.15
N SER A 215 17.33 -1.38 -21.00
CA SER A 215 18.30 -1.24 -19.90
C SER A 215 19.36 -2.36 -19.84
N GLN A 216 19.32 -3.34 -20.75
CA GLN A 216 20.33 -4.42 -20.86
C GLN A 216 21.32 -4.22 -22.02
N ARG A 217 21.38 -3.03 -22.63
CA ARG A 217 22.36 -2.68 -23.68
C ARG A 217 23.25 -1.50 -23.26
N GLN A 218 23.64 -1.41 -22.00
CA GLN A 218 24.81 -0.65 -21.54
C GLN A 218 25.38 -1.35 -20.31
N GLY A 219 26.31 -2.28 -20.54
CA GLY A 219 27.04 -3.05 -19.53
C GLY A 219 28.10 -3.87 -20.23
#